data_AF-A0A9W9PQD6-F1
#
_entry.id   AF-A0A9W9PQD6-F1
#
_cell.length_a   1.000
_cell.length_b   1.000
_cell.length_c   1.000
_cell.angle_alpha   90.00
_cell.angle_beta   90.00
_cell.angle_gamma   90.00
#
_symmetry.space_group_name_H-M   'P 1'
#
loop_
_entity.id
_entity.type
_entity.pdbx_description
1 polymer ?
#
loop_
_entity_poly.entity_id
_entity_poly.type
_entity_poly.pdbx_seq_one_letter_code
_entity_poly.pdbx_strand_id
1 'polypeptide(L)'
;MAGIVAPRDFATDAERDQKGGFTVWCLTTGDIKRVQGYFERGGVDMPSENVISCDTHGLAKPALAAYKPAFDRFAPEDDKWFAAGHMWDVTAATKAGFRGAYCTVYEKESCLEIFDEVMEVTADTLPEMAEKIVAASK
;
A
#
# COMPACT_ATOMS: atom_id res chain seq x y z
N MET A 1 0.65 -10.03 -20.90
CA MET A 1 1.48 -9.18 -20.01
C MET A 1 1.05 -7.74 -20.24
N ALA A 2 0.10 -7.25 -19.44
CA ALA A 2 -0.34 -5.86 -19.53
C ALA A 2 0.79 -4.99 -18.97
N GLY A 3 1.56 -4.36 -19.87
CA GLY A 3 2.66 -3.49 -19.48
C GLY A 3 2.12 -2.25 -18.78
N ILE A 4 2.74 -1.89 -17.66
CA ILE A 4 2.54 -0.62 -16.97
C ILE A 4 2.95 0.48 -17.95
N VAL A 5 1.99 1.26 -18.46
CA VAL A 5 2.20 2.14 -19.62
C VAL A 5 2.92 3.45 -19.25
N ALA A 6 2.94 3.87 -17.98
CA ALA A 6 3.75 5.00 -17.54
C ALA A 6 3.95 4.99 -16.02
N PRO A 7 5.16 4.70 -15.51
CA PRO A 7 5.44 4.77 -14.07
C PRO A 7 5.32 6.18 -13.45
N ARG A 8 5.33 7.24 -14.26
CA ARG A 8 5.31 8.64 -13.79
C ARG A 8 4.00 9.05 -13.13
N ASP A 9 2.88 8.41 -13.47
CA ASP A 9 1.58 8.73 -12.85
C ASP A 9 1.49 8.28 -11.38
N PHE A 10 2.35 7.33 -10.97
CA PHE A 10 2.44 6.80 -9.60
C PHE A 10 3.40 7.62 -8.71
N ALA A 11 4.41 8.26 -9.31
CA ALA A 11 5.46 8.99 -8.57
C ALA A 11 4.94 10.25 -7.90
N THR A 12 3.95 10.91 -8.50
CA THR A 12 3.37 12.14 -7.94
C THR A 12 2.60 11.92 -6.65
N ASP A 13 2.28 10.66 -6.30
CA ASP A 13 1.44 10.31 -5.17
C ASP A 13 2.24 10.21 -3.87
N ALA A 14 3.44 9.63 -3.93
CA ALA A 14 4.36 9.64 -2.79
C ALA A 14 4.75 11.08 -2.39
N GLU A 15 4.97 11.94 -3.38
CA GLU A 15 5.20 13.38 -3.15
C GLU A 15 3.95 14.09 -2.60
N ARG A 16 2.74 13.63 -2.94
CA ARG A 16 1.47 14.18 -2.45
C ARG A 16 1.17 13.74 -1.03
N ASP A 17 1.42 12.48 -0.70
CA ASP A 17 1.30 11.93 0.65
C ASP A 17 2.28 12.60 1.61
N GLN A 18 3.52 12.86 1.15
CA GLN A 18 4.47 13.68 1.91
C GLN A 18 3.94 15.10 2.18
N LYS A 19 3.23 15.72 1.23
CA LYS A 19 2.56 17.02 1.46
C LYS A 19 1.40 16.92 2.45
N GLY A 20 0.74 15.76 2.53
CA GLY A 20 -0.26 15.44 3.55
C GLY A 20 0.31 15.11 4.93
N GLY A 21 1.64 15.11 5.09
CA GLY A 21 2.32 14.75 6.34
C GLY A 21 2.52 13.25 6.55
N PHE A 22 2.20 12.41 5.55
CA PHE A 22 2.42 10.97 5.63
C PHE A 22 3.85 10.60 5.28
N THR A 23 4.40 9.65 6.03
CA THR A 23 5.59 8.91 5.60
C THR A 23 5.13 7.66 4.86
N VAL A 24 5.57 7.49 3.61
CA VAL A 24 5.18 6.34 2.78
C VAL A 24 6.16 5.20 2.98
N TRP A 25 5.61 3.99 3.16
CA TRP A 25 6.34 2.73 3.31
C TRP A 25 5.87 1.70 2.29
N CYS A 26 6.76 0.80 1.87
CA CYS A 26 6.44 -0.31 0.99
C CYS A 26 6.50 -1.64 1.78
N LEU A 27 5.37 -2.35 1.88
CA LEU A 27 5.33 -3.73 2.37
C LEU A 27 5.18 -4.71 1.21
N THR A 28 6.13 -5.63 1.04
CA THR A 28 6.21 -6.51 -0.13
C THR A 28 6.56 -7.96 0.23
N THR A 29 6.05 -8.93 -0.54
CA THR A 29 6.53 -10.33 -0.48
C THR A 29 7.77 -10.53 -1.35
N GLY A 30 8.26 -9.50 -2.03
CA GLY A 30 9.46 -9.58 -2.88
C GLY A 30 10.76 -9.27 -2.16
N ASP A 31 11.88 -9.75 -2.71
CA ASP A 31 13.22 -9.28 -2.33
C ASP A 31 13.35 -7.76 -2.48
N ILE A 32 14.04 -7.14 -1.51
CA ILE A 32 14.19 -5.69 -1.39
C ILE A 32 14.88 -5.11 -2.64
N LYS A 33 15.99 -5.70 -3.10
CA LYS A 33 16.75 -5.17 -4.25
C LYS A 33 15.90 -5.16 -5.51
N ARG A 34 15.13 -6.23 -5.73
CA ARG A 34 14.21 -6.31 -6.87
C ARG A 34 13.16 -5.21 -6.83
N VAL A 35 12.55 -4.99 -5.65
CA VAL A 35 11.48 -4.00 -5.47
C VAL A 35 11.99 -2.57 -5.57
N GLN A 36 13.17 -2.28 -5.01
CA GLN A 36 13.85 -0.99 -5.20
C GLN A 36 14.05 -0.66 -6.68
N GLY A 37 14.47 -1.65 -7.48
CA GLY A 37 14.61 -1.46 -8.92
C GLY A 37 13.29 -1.09 -9.62
N TYR A 38 12.11 -1.47 -9.11
CA TYR A 38 10.82 -1.01 -9.64
C TYR A 38 10.62 0.49 -9.40
N PHE A 39 10.90 0.97 -8.19
CA PHE A 39 10.81 2.39 -7.83
C PHE A 39 11.80 3.24 -8.63
N GLU A 40 13.06 2.80 -8.74
CA GLU A 40 14.08 3.49 -9.54
C GLU A 40 13.68 3.65 -11.01
N ARG A 41 13.25 2.55 -11.66
CA ARG A 41 12.75 2.61 -13.04
C ARG A 41 11.47 3.44 -13.17
N GLY A 42 10.72 3.54 -12.07
CA GLY A 42 9.52 4.34 -11.98
C GLY A 42 9.76 5.83 -11.80
N GLY A 43 10.99 6.23 -11.46
CA GLY A 43 11.30 7.59 -11.05
C GLY A 43 10.65 7.96 -9.72
N VAL A 44 10.38 6.98 -8.85
CA VAL A 44 9.82 7.17 -7.52
C VAL A 44 10.95 7.08 -6.50
N ASP A 45 11.11 8.11 -5.67
CA ASP A 45 12.04 8.06 -4.54
C ASP A 45 11.42 7.23 -3.41
N MET A 46 11.95 6.03 -3.18
CA MET A 46 11.55 5.13 -2.11
C MET A 46 12.80 4.73 -1.33
N PRO A 47 13.07 5.37 -0.18
CA PRO A 47 14.22 5.06 0.64
C PRO A 47 14.26 3.57 1.02
N SER A 48 15.45 2.97 0.99
CA SER A 48 15.64 1.54 1.27
C SER A 48 15.11 1.12 2.64
N GLU A 49 15.24 2.01 3.62
CA GLU A 49 14.80 1.88 4.99
C GLU A 49 13.27 1.85 5.12
N ASN A 50 12.56 2.37 4.11
CA ASN A 50 11.09 2.39 4.03
C ASN A 50 10.54 1.16 3.28
N VAL A 51 11.39 0.23 2.85
CA VAL A 51 10.97 -1.04 2.23
C VAL A 51 11.06 -2.18 3.25
N ILE A 52 9.91 -2.79 3.52
CA ILE A 52 9.76 -3.94 4.41
C ILE A 52 9.42 -5.15 3.54
N SER A 53 10.26 -6.18 3.59
CA SER A 53 9.99 -7.44 2.90
C SER A 53 9.51 -8.51 3.87
N CYS A 54 8.42 -9.22 3.53
CA CYS A 54 7.95 -10.38 4.29
C CYS A 54 8.88 -11.59 4.12
N ASP A 55 9.66 -11.63 3.03
CA ASP A 55 10.54 -12.75 2.67
C ASP A 55 11.65 -12.96 3.72
N THR A 56 12.12 -11.88 4.36
CA THR A 56 13.12 -11.95 5.43
C THR A 56 12.65 -12.70 6.67
N HIS A 57 11.33 -12.94 6.79
CA HIS A 57 10.71 -13.66 7.88
C HIS A 57 10.08 -15.00 7.45
N GLY A 58 10.26 -15.41 6.18
CA GLY A 58 9.62 -16.61 5.64
C GLY A 58 8.09 -16.51 5.60
N LEU A 59 7.56 -15.29 5.57
CA LEU A 59 6.12 -15.01 5.55
C LEU A 59 5.71 -14.54 4.17
N ALA A 60 4.46 -14.83 3.81
CA ALA A 60 3.85 -14.32 2.60
C ALA A 60 2.45 -13.79 2.90
N LYS A 61 2.09 -12.71 2.24
CA LYS A 61 0.71 -12.23 2.21
C LYS A 61 -0.19 -13.30 1.54
N PRO A 62 -1.46 -13.48 1.93
CA PRO A 62 -2.24 -12.66 2.87
C PRO A 62 -2.16 -13.11 4.35
N ALA A 63 -1.15 -13.90 4.76
CA ALA A 63 -1.06 -14.31 6.15
C ALA A 63 -0.96 -13.08 7.07
N LEU A 64 -1.81 -12.98 8.11
CA LEU A 64 -1.87 -11.80 8.99
C LEU A 64 -0.51 -11.47 9.63
N ALA A 65 0.30 -12.49 9.90
CA ALA A 65 1.65 -12.33 10.43
C ALA A 65 2.58 -11.51 9.50
N ALA A 66 2.32 -11.47 8.20
CA ALA A 66 3.12 -10.72 7.23
C ALA A 66 2.94 -9.19 7.35
N TYR A 67 1.86 -8.73 7.98
CA TYR A 67 1.55 -7.30 8.14
C TYR A 67 2.05 -6.73 9.47
N LYS A 68 2.14 -7.58 10.50
CA LYS A 68 2.54 -7.17 11.86
C LYS A 68 3.89 -6.44 11.92
N PRO A 69 4.97 -6.90 11.24
CA PRO A 69 6.25 -6.19 11.28
C PRO A 69 6.17 -4.74 10.80
N ALA A 70 5.29 -4.45 9.84
CA ALA A 70 5.04 -3.07 9.40
C ALA A 70 4.18 -2.33 10.42
N PHE A 71 3.08 -2.93 10.88
CA PHE A 71 2.14 -2.30 11.82
C PHE A 71 2.80 -1.89 13.14
N ASP A 72 3.65 -2.78 13.68
CA ASP A 72 4.32 -2.63 14.96
C ASP A 72 5.49 -1.62 14.90
N ARG A 73 5.91 -1.21 13.70
CA ARG A 73 6.97 -0.21 13.51
C ARG A 73 6.49 1.22 13.78
N PHE A 74 5.19 1.45 13.68
CA PHE A 74 4.57 2.77 13.80
C PHE A 74 4.01 2.99 15.20
N ALA A 75 4.03 4.23 15.67
CA ALA A 75 3.54 4.57 17.00
C ALA A 75 2.04 4.25 17.14
N PRO A 76 1.55 3.86 18.32
CA PRO A 76 0.12 3.56 18.51
C PRO A 76 -0.83 4.70 18.11
N GLU A 77 -0.38 5.95 18.23
CA GLU A 77 -1.10 7.17 17.89
C GLU A 77 -1.10 7.53 16.39
N ASP A 78 -0.28 6.87 15.57
CA ASP A 78 -0.20 7.14 14.13
C ASP A 78 -1.49 6.73 13.40
N ASP A 79 -1.90 7.52 12.39
CA ASP A 79 -2.93 7.12 11.43
C ASP A 79 -2.35 6.11 10.42
N LYS A 80 -2.44 4.83 10.78
CA LYS A 80 -1.83 3.72 10.02
C LYS A 80 -2.73 3.26 8.87
N TRP A 81 -2.48 3.75 7.68
CA TRP A 81 -3.16 3.30 6.46
C TRP A 81 -2.40 2.18 5.74
N PHE A 82 -3.15 1.26 5.14
CA PHE A 82 -2.65 0.32 4.17
C PHE A 82 -3.39 0.49 2.85
N ALA A 83 -2.65 0.87 1.81
CA ALA A 83 -3.17 1.16 0.49
C ALA A 83 -2.68 0.13 -0.52
N ALA A 84 -3.59 -0.48 -1.29
CA ALA A 84 -3.20 -1.40 -2.36
C ALA A 84 -4.21 -1.45 -3.51
N GLY A 85 -3.73 -1.90 -4.68
CA GLY A 85 -4.57 -2.22 -5.84
C GLY A 85 -5.18 -3.63 -5.79
N HIS A 86 -5.05 -4.32 -4.66
CA HIS A 86 -5.47 -5.69 -4.45
C HIS A 86 -6.38 -5.78 -3.22
N MET A 87 -7.66 -6.10 -3.41
CA MET A 87 -8.66 -6.17 -2.34
C MET A 87 -8.27 -7.20 -1.29
N TRP A 88 -7.71 -8.34 -1.70
CA TRP A 88 -7.24 -9.37 -0.80
C TRP A 88 -6.12 -8.88 0.13
N ASP A 89 -5.26 -7.97 -0.36
CA ASP A 89 -4.11 -7.46 0.37
C ASP A 89 -4.56 -6.42 1.41
N VAL A 90 -5.43 -5.49 0.98
CA VAL A 90 -6.01 -4.49 1.89
C VAL A 90 -6.86 -5.15 2.97
N THR A 91 -7.71 -6.11 2.61
CA THR A 91 -8.54 -6.84 3.57
C THR A 91 -7.72 -7.58 4.63
N ALA A 92 -6.60 -8.18 4.25
CA ALA A 92 -5.73 -8.84 5.22
C ALA A 92 -4.99 -7.83 6.12
N ALA A 93 -4.61 -6.67 5.57
CA ALA A 93 -4.01 -5.58 6.34
C ALA A 93 -4.99 -4.96 7.35
N THR A 94 -6.26 -4.76 6.98
CA THR A 94 -7.27 -4.24 7.92
C THR A 94 -7.51 -5.20 9.08
N LYS A 95 -7.54 -6.50 8.81
CA LYS A 95 -7.58 -7.55 9.84
C LYS A 95 -6.35 -7.56 10.76
N ALA A 96 -5.22 -7.02 10.29
CA ALA A 96 -4.02 -6.84 11.10
C ALA A 96 -4.00 -5.52 11.91
N GLY A 97 -4.96 -4.62 11.68
CA GLY A 97 -5.15 -3.38 12.45
C GLY A 97 -5.00 -2.08 11.66
N PHE A 98 -4.62 -2.13 10.38
CA PHE A 98 -4.54 -0.93 9.54
C PHE A 98 -5.93 -0.39 9.16
N ARG A 99 -5.99 0.91 8.82
CA ARG A 99 -7.09 1.48 8.04
C ARG A 99 -6.89 1.12 6.57
N GLY A 100 -7.98 0.78 5.87
CA GLY A 100 -7.90 0.20 4.52
C GLY A 100 -8.25 1.19 3.41
N ALA A 101 -7.38 1.29 2.40
CA ALA A 101 -7.63 2.02 1.16
C ALA A 101 -7.41 1.14 -0.08
N TYR A 102 -8.43 1.00 -0.92
CA TYR A 102 -8.39 0.15 -2.10
C TYR A 102 -8.44 0.97 -3.40
N CYS A 103 -7.48 0.71 -4.29
CA CYS A 103 -7.44 1.30 -5.62
C CYS A 103 -7.92 0.31 -6.68
N THR A 104 -8.95 0.66 -7.45
CA THR A 104 -9.54 -0.25 -8.46
C THR A 104 -8.69 -0.35 -9.73
N VAL A 105 -7.60 0.43 -9.85
CA VAL A 105 -6.80 0.56 -11.09
C VAL A 105 -6.27 -0.77 -11.64
N TYR A 106 -6.05 -1.76 -10.77
CA TYR A 106 -5.46 -3.05 -11.15
C TYR A 106 -6.49 -4.17 -11.24
N GLU A 107 -7.26 -4.36 -10.18
CA GLU A 107 -8.29 -5.38 -10.11
C GLU A 107 -9.59 -4.88 -10.75
N LYS A 108 -9.95 -5.47 -11.90
CA LYS A 108 -11.19 -5.13 -12.62
C LYS A 108 -12.46 -5.51 -11.85
N GLU A 109 -12.35 -6.48 -10.95
CA GLU A 109 -13.44 -6.98 -10.09
C GLU A 109 -12.86 -7.18 -8.69
N SER A 110 -13.47 -6.52 -7.70
CA SER A 110 -13.00 -6.50 -6.32
C SER A 110 -13.44 -7.71 -5.50
N CYS A 111 -14.31 -8.58 -6.05
CA CYS A 111 -14.88 -9.76 -5.39
C CYS A 111 -15.42 -9.45 -3.99
N LEU A 112 -16.21 -8.37 -3.85
CA LEU A 112 -16.73 -7.91 -2.55
C LEU A 112 -17.55 -8.98 -1.83
N GLU A 113 -18.15 -9.94 -2.55
CA GLU A 113 -18.87 -11.04 -1.93
C GLU A 113 -17.97 -12.02 -1.14
N ILE A 114 -16.65 -11.95 -1.34
CA ILE A 114 -15.65 -12.78 -0.64
C ILE A 114 -15.08 -12.03 0.59
N PHE A 115 -15.09 -10.71 0.56
CA PHE A 115 -14.44 -9.88 1.57
C PHE A 115 -15.51 -9.13 2.38
N ASP A 116 -15.71 -9.58 3.62
CA ASP A 116 -16.70 -8.99 4.54
C ASP A 116 -16.35 -7.55 4.99
N GLU A 117 -15.16 -7.07 4.64
CA GLU A 117 -14.61 -5.79 5.11
C GLU A 117 -14.95 -4.65 4.16
N VAL A 118 -15.63 -3.64 4.70
CA VAL A 118 -15.86 -2.38 3.98
C VAL A 118 -14.59 -1.54 4.05
N MET A 119 -14.01 -1.24 2.88
CA MET A 119 -12.87 -0.34 2.77
C MET A 119 -13.29 1.09 3.11
N GLU A 120 -12.50 1.74 3.96
CA GLU A 120 -12.79 3.12 4.38
C GLU A 120 -12.60 4.10 3.20
N VAL A 121 -11.58 3.86 2.38
CA VAL A 121 -11.34 4.60 1.14
C VAL A 121 -11.36 3.64 -0.05
N THR A 122 -12.09 4.02 -1.10
CA THR A 122 -12.00 3.39 -2.42
C THR A 122 -11.92 4.48 -3.49
N ALA A 123 -11.04 4.28 -4.46
CA ALA A 123 -10.84 5.20 -5.59
C ALA A 123 -10.34 4.45 -6.82
N ASP A 124 -10.49 5.07 -8.01
CA ASP A 124 -10.09 4.43 -9.27
C ASP A 124 -8.64 4.73 -9.66
N THR A 125 -8.04 5.71 -9.00
CA THR A 125 -6.66 6.13 -9.23
C THR A 125 -5.94 6.33 -7.90
N LEU A 126 -4.61 6.14 -7.91
CA LEU A 126 -3.80 6.37 -6.72
C LEU A 126 -3.80 7.85 -6.24
N PRO A 127 -3.74 8.88 -7.12
CA PRO A 127 -3.82 10.27 -6.66
C PRO A 127 -5.13 10.57 -5.93
N GLU A 128 -6.26 10.10 -6.45
CA GLU A 128 -7.56 10.28 -5.80
C GLU A 128 -7.63 9.53 -4.46
N MET A 129 -7.06 8.32 -4.41
CA MET A 129 -6.99 7.54 -3.18
C MET A 129 -6.18 8.27 -2.10
N ALA A 130 -5.02 8.82 -2.46
CA ALA A 130 -4.17 9.62 -1.59
C ALA A 130 -4.91 10.85 -1.02
N GLU A 131 -5.62 11.60 -1.87
CA GLU A 131 -6.41 12.75 -1.45
C GLU A 131 -7.51 12.37 -0.45
N LYS A 132 -8.19 11.24 -0.69
CA LYS A 132 -9.21 10.70 0.22
C LYS A 132 -8.62 10.21 1.55
N ILE A 133 -7.45 9.57 1.54
CA ILE A 133 -6.73 9.16 2.75
C ILE A 133 -6.40 10.38 3.61
N VAL A 134 -5.81 11.42 3.00
CA VAL A 134 -5.47 12.67 3.70
C VAL A 134 -6.73 13.32 4.29
N ALA A 135 -7.82 13.41 3.52
CA ALA A 135 -9.07 13.99 3.99
C ALA A 135 -9.76 13.19 5.11
N ALA A 136 -9.57 11.87 5.15
CA ALA A 136 -10.13 11.00 6.19
C ALA A 136 -9.24 10.90 7.44
N SER A 137 -8.03 11.44 7.41
CA SER A 137 -7.07 11.39 8.51
C SER A 137 -7.19 12.59 9.45
N LYS A 138 -6.74 12.42 10.70
CA LYS A 138 -6.93 13.40 11.79
C LYS A 138 -5.96 14.58 11.73
#